data_AF-A0AAE3WDK8-F1
#
_entry.id   AF-A0AAE3WDK8-F1
#
_cell.length_a   1.000
_cell.length_b   1.000
_cell.length_c   1.000
_cell.angle_alpha   90.00
_cell.angle_beta   90.00
_cell.angle_gamma   90.00
#
_symmetry.space_group_name_H-M   'P 1'
#
loop_
_entity.id
_entity.type
_entity.pdbx_description
1 polymer ?
#
loop_
_entity_poly.entity_id
_entity_poly.type
_entity_poly.pdbx_seq_one_letter_code
_entity_poly.pdbx_strand_id
1 'polypeptide(L)'
;MSRLLDDLAAVTDAAYRADLAGLKSIVAEEDELRRNLANLAAEERRSATADPDRVLALNQIGGDILWRAWVGRKREALNLRLATVIARKLAAAQAVLNSFGRSSIAEDLRRQAGEKHRSEQATRRTIADQTLMTLTAGRTRPGIRIGTGGNSAR
;
A
#
# COMPACT_ATOMS: atom_id res chain seq x y z
N MET A 1 10.28 19.64 11.85
CA MET A 1 10.52 18.18 11.70
C MET A 1 9.22 17.41 11.48
N SER A 2 8.18 17.57 12.32
CA SER A 2 6.88 16.88 12.16
C SER A 2 6.30 16.97 10.74
N ARG A 3 6.16 18.19 10.20
CA ARG A 3 5.59 18.41 8.86
C ARG A 3 6.32 17.68 7.74
N LEU A 4 7.66 17.59 7.81
CA LEU A 4 8.45 16.87 6.80
C LEU A 4 8.19 15.37 6.83
N LEU A 5 7.96 14.80 8.01
CA LEU A 5 7.63 13.37 8.15
C LEU A 5 6.19 13.08 7.71
N ASP A 6 5.28 14.01 7.97
CA ASP A 6 3.90 13.94 7.46
C ASP A 6 3.88 13.99 5.91
N ASP A 7 4.63 14.92 5.31
CA ASP A 7 4.75 15.05 3.86
C ASP A 7 5.44 13.81 3.25
N LEU A 8 6.50 13.29 3.89
CA LEU A 8 7.19 12.08 3.43
C LEU A 8 6.26 10.86 3.45
N ALA A 9 5.53 10.65 4.54
CA ALA A 9 4.57 9.56 4.65
C ALA A 9 3.49 9.66 3.55
N ALA A 10 2.92 10.85 3.35
CA ALA A 10 1.91 11.09 2.32
C ALA A 10 2.43 10.80 0.90
N VAL A 11 3.63 11.27 0.56
CA VAL A 11 4.23 11.05 -0.77
C VAL A 11 4.55 9.56 -0.98
N THR A 12 5.09 8.87 0.03
CA THR A 12 5.40 7.44 -0.09
C THR A 12 4.16 6.56 -0.18
N ASP A 13 3.07 6.88 0.53
CA ASP A 13 1.78 6.19 0.39
C ASP A 13 1.16 6.44 -0.99
N ALA A 14 1.22 7.69 -1.48
CA ALA A 14 0.75 8.00 -2.83
C ALA A 14 1.53 7.22 -3.91
N ALA A 15 2.86 7.13 -3.78
CA ALA A 15 3.69 6.34 -4.68
C ALA A 15 3.33 4.84 -4.63
N TYR A 16 3.16 4.28 -3.42
CA TYR A 16 2.73 2.90 -3.25
C TYR A 16 1.37 2.61 -3.93
N ARG A 17 0.40 3.52 -3.77
CA ARG A 17 -0.92 3.37 -4.40
C ARG A 17 -0.86 3.46 -5.92
N ALA A 18 -0.01 4.33 -6.45
CA ALA A 18 0.21 4.44 -7.89
C ALA A 18 0.80 3.13 -8.46
N ASP A 19 1.82 2.58 -7.80
CA ASP A 19 2.42 1.29 -8.20
C ASP A 19 1.40 0.16 -8.12
N LEU A 20 0.59 0.13 -7.06
CA LEU A 20 -0.46 -0.88 -6.88
C LEU A 20 -1.53 -0.81 -7.96
N ALA A 21 -1.95 0.41 -8.35
CA ALA A 21 -2.88 0.62 -9.46
C ALA A 21 -2.28 0.15 -10.79
N GLY A 22 -0.99 0.45 -11.02
CA GLY A 22 -0.24 -0.05 -12.16
C GLY A 22 -0.24 -1.59 -12.22
N LEU A 23 0.10 -2.25 -11.12
CA LEU A 23 0.09 -3.72 -11.04
C LEU A 23 -1.31 -4.31 -11.32
N LYS A 24 -2.37 -3.71 -10.78
CA LYS A 24 -3.76 -4.15 -11.03
C LYS A 24 -4.12 -4.10 -12.52
N SER A 25 -3.68 -3.07 -13.24
CA SER A 25 -3.91 -2.97 -14.69
C SER A 25 -3.23 -4.11 -15.46
N ILE A 26 -2.01 -4.49 -15.06
CA ILE A 26 -1.26 -5.59 -15.68
C ILE A 26 -1.94 -6.94 -15.39
N VAL A 27 -2.45 -7.15 -14.18
CA VAL A 27 -3.20 -8.37 -13.83
C VAL A 27 -4.48 -8.47 -14.66
N ALA A 28 -5.19 -7.36 -14.88
CA ALA A 28 -6.37 -7.36 -15.74
C ALA A 28 -6.03 -7.74 -17.20
N GLU A 29 -4.92 -7.23 -17.73
CA GLU A 29 -4.40 -7.57 -19.06
C GLU A 29 -4.05 -9.08 -19.16
N GLU A 30 -3.37 -9.62 -18.13
CA GLU A 30 -3.04 -11.05 -18.02
C GLU A 30 -4.29 -11.93 -18.05
N ASP A 31 -5.31 -11.58 -17.26
CA ASP A 31 -6.56 -12.31 -17.18
C ASP A 31 -7.31 -12.28 -18.52
N GLU A 32 -7.28 -11.15 -19.22
CA GLU A 32 -7.87 -11.04 -20.56
C GLU A 32 -7.16 -11.97 -21.56
N LEU A 33 -5.83 -11.98 -21.57
CA LEU A 33 -5.06 -12.87 -22.45
C LEU A 33 -5.34 -14.35 -22.15
N ARG A 34 -5.45 -14.72 -20.86
CA ARG A 34 -5.82 -16.08 -20.45
C ARG A 34 -7.24 -16.45 -20.89
N ARG A 35 -8.21 -15.55 -20.74
CA ARG A 35 -9.58 -15.75 -21.26
C ARG A 35 -9.58 -15.96 -22.76
N ASN A 36 -8.82 -15.15 -23.50
CA ASN A 36 -8.70 -15.28 -24.96
C ASN A 36 -8.10 -16.62 -25.38
N LEU A 37 -7.08 -17.12 -24.67
CA LEU A 37 -6.52 -18.45 -24.90
C LEU A 37 -7.52 -19.57 -24.58
N ALA A 38 -8.26 -19.45 -23.47
CA ALA A 38 -9.29 -20.42 -23.09
C ALA A 38 -10.43 -20.47 -24.12
N ASN A 39 -10.87 -19.31 -24.62
CA ASN A 39 -11.87 -19.20 -25.66
C ASN A 39 -11.40 -19.84 -26.97
N LEU A 40 -10.15 -19.58 -27.37
CA LEU A 40 -9.55 -20.19 -28.56
C LEU A 40 -9.49 -21.73 -28.43
N ALA A 41 -9.12 -22.24 -27.26
CA ALA A 41 -9.10 -23.68 -26.99
C ALA A 41 -10.50 -24.31 -26.92
N ALA A 42 -11.52 -23.55 -26.48
CA ALA A 42 -12.91 -24.00 -26.53
C ALA A 42 -13.42 -24.08 -27.99
N GLU A 43 -13.08 -23.10 -28.82
CA GLU A 43 -13.45 -23.09 -30.24
C GLU A 43 -12.84 -24.24 -31.03
N GLU A 44 -11.56 -24.52 -30.78
CA GLU A 44 -10.86 -25.66 -31.39
C GLU A 44 -11.53 -26.98 -31.02
N ARG A 45 -11.88 -27.18 -29.74
CA ARG A 45 -12.59 -28.39 -29.29
C ARG A 45 -13.98 -28.51 -29.92
N ARG A 46 -14.76 -27.43 -29.98
CA ARG A 46 -16.09 -27.42 -30.63
C ARG A 46 -16.00 -27.81 -32.10
N SER A 47 -15.00 -27.28 -32.80
CA SER A 47 -14.75 -27.58 -34.21
C SER A 47 -14.37 -29.06 -34.41
N ALA A 48 -13.61 -29.64 -33.49
CA ALA A 48 -13.21 -31.05 -33.55
C ALA A 48 -14.36 -32.04 -33.24
N THR A 49 -15.35 -31.62 -32.45
CA THR A 49 -16.51 -32.45 -32.08
C THR A 49 -17.73 -32.30 -33.01
N ALA A 50 -17.64 -31.45 -34.05
CA ALA A 50 -18.72 -31.26 -35.00
C ALA A 50 -18.93 -32.50 -35.88
N ASP A 51 -20.19 -32.81 -36.19
CA ASP A 51 -20.63 -34.00 -36.95
C ASP A 51 -19.86 -34.16 -38.29
N PRO A 52 -19.13 -35.29 -38.49
CA PRO A 52 -18.36 -35.55 -39.71
C PRO A 52 -19.15 -35.35 -41.00
N ASP A 53 -20.44 -35.70 -41.03
CA ASP A 53 -21.28 -35.63 -42.23
C ASP A 53 -21.64 -34.19 -42.62
N ARG A 54 -21.66 -33.26 -41.66
CA ARG A 54 -21.78 -31.80 -41.91
C ARG A 54 -20.44 -31.16 -42.24
N VAL A 55 -19.36 -31.69 -41.67
CA VAL A 55 -17.99 -31.18 -41.83
C VAL A 55 -17.42 -31.54 -43.22
N LEU A 56 -17.76 -32.71 -43.77
CA LEU A 56 -17.38 -33.14 -45.13
C LEU A 56 -17.99 -32.28 -46.25
N ALA A 57 -19.17 -31.69 -46.03
CA ALA A 57 -19.83 -30.81 -47.01
C ALA A 57 -19.27 -29.36 -47.00
N LEU A 58 -18.64 -28.93 -45.91
CA LEU A 58 -18.06 -27.59 -45.73
C LEU A 58 -16.53 -27.55 -45.92
N ASN A 59 -15.84 -28.67 -45.67
CA ASN A 59 -14.39 -28.77 -45.81
C ASN A 59 -14.00 -29.43 -47.14
N GLN A 60 -13.94 -28.63 -48.19
CA GLN A 60 -12.90 -28.86 -49.20
C GLN A 60 -11.56 -28.81 -48.46
N ILE A 61 -10.72 -29.83 -48.65
CA ILE A 61 -9.49 -30.19 -47.90
C ILE A 61 -8.50 -29.02 -47.61
N GLY A 62 -8.65 -27.85 -48.24
CA GLY A 62 -7.89 -26.62 -47.94
C GLY A 62 -8.41 -25.78 -46.74
N GLY A 63 -9.69 -25.86 -46.38
CA GLY A 63 -10.30 -25.03 -45.33
C GLY A 63 -9.77 -25.34 -43.92
N ASP A 64 -9.65 -26.62 -43.59
CA ASP A 64 -9.18 -27.11 -42.28
C ASP A 64 -7.67 -26.83 -42.06
N ILE A 65 -6.85 -26.92 -43.11
CA ILE A 65 -5.41 -26.59 -43.03
C ILE A 65 -5.22 -25.09 -42.74
N LEU A 66 -5.95 -24.23 -43.46
CA LEU A 66 -5.88 -22.78 -43.26
C LEU A 66 -6.39 -22.38 -41.87
N TRP A 67 -7.47 -23.01 -41.39
CA TRP A 67 -8.00 -22.81 -40.05
C TRP A 67 -6.99 -23.20 -38.97
N ARG A 68 -6.40 -24.40 -39.04
CA ARG A 68 -5.37 -24.85 -38.08
C ARG A 68 -4.16 -23.95 -38.07
N ALA A 69 -3.70 -23.52 -39.24
CA ALA A 69 -2.59 -22.57 -39.35
C ALA A 69 -2.93 -21.22 -38.72
N TRP A 70 -4.17 -20.73 -38.90
CA TRP A 70 -4.65 -19.52 -38.25
C TRP A 70 -4.71 -19.68 -36.72
N VAL A 71 -5.29 -20.76 -36.20
CA VAL A 71 -5.34 -21.06 -34.75
C VAL A 71 -3.93 -21.09 -34.15
N GLY A 72 -2.99 -21.77 -34.82
CA GLY A 72 -1.58 -21.84 -34.43
C GLY A 72 -0.95 -20.46 -34.29
N ARG A 73 -1.03 -19.64 -35.35
CA ARG A 73 -0.50 -18.26 -35.33
C ARG A 73 -1.16 -17.39 -34.25
N LYS A 74 -2.48 -17.54 -34.06
CA LYS A 74 -3.23 -16.76 -33.05
C LYS A 74 -2.83 -17.14 -31.63
N ARG A 75 -2.64 -18.45 -31.36
CA ARG A 75 -2.17 -18.98 -30.08
C ARG A 75 -0.75 -18.50 -29.78
N GLU A 76 0.15 -18.60 -30.75
CA GLU A 76 1.52 -18.11 -30.61
C GLU A 76 1.56 -16.62 -30.28
N ALA A 77 0.82 -15.79 -31.02
CA ALA A 77 0.73 -14.35 -30.76
C ALA A 77 0.17 -14.03 -29.35
N LEU A 78 -0.85 -14.78 -28.88
CA LEU A 78 -1.39 -14.62 -27.53
C LEU A 78 -0.38 -15.04 -26.45
N ASN A 79 0.33 -16.15 -26.65
CA ASN A 79 1.36 -16.63 -25.72
C ASN A 79 2.54 -15.66 -25.61
N LEU A 80 3.00 -15.08 -26.73
CA LEU A 80 4.07 -14.09 -26.73
C LEU A 80 3.67 -12.82 -25.95
N ARG A 81 2.44 -12.35 -26.16
CA ARG A 81 1.88 -11.23 -25.37
C ARG A 81 1.79 -11.59 -23.90
N LEU A 82 1.31 -12.79 -23.57
CA LEU A 82 1.20 -13.25 -22.19
C LEU A 82 2.58 -13.30 -21.51
N ALA A 83 3.61 -13.82 -22.19
CA ALA A 83 4.97 -13.84 -21.67
C ALA A 83 5.50 -12.43 -21.37
N THR A 84 5.21 -11.47 -22.27
CA THR A 84 5.59 -10.06 -22.07
C THR A 84 4.86 -9.44 -20.88
N VAL A 85 3.56 -9.72 -20.72
CA VAL A 85 2.76 -9.25 -19.58
C VAL A 85 3.26 -9.85 -18.27
N ILE A 86 3.62 -11.14 -18.24
CA ILE A 86 4.20 -11.78 -17.06
C ILE A 86 5.52 -11.11 -16.67
N ALA A 87 6.39 -10.85 -17.65
CA ALA A 87 7.65 -10.13 -17.38
C ALA A 87 7.41 -8.73 -16.80
N ARG A 88 6.46 -7.98 -17.36
CA ARG A 88 6.03 -6.66 -16.84
C ARG A 88 5.44 -6.75 -15.44
N LYS A 89 4.64 -7.80 -15.16
CA LYS A 89 4.04 -8.05 -13.84
C LYS A 89 5.09 -8.28 -12.77
N LEU A 90 6.14 -9.06 -13.07
CA LEU A 90 7.24 -9.30 -12.13
C LEU A 90 7.96 -7.99 -11.77
N ALA A 91 8.28 -7.17 -12.77
CA ALA A 91 8.89 -5.86 -12.54
C ALA A 91 7.98 -4.93 -11.71
N ALA A 92 6.68 -4.87 -12.04
CA ALA A 92 5.71 -4.06 -11.31
C ALA A 92 5.50 -4.55 -9.87
N ALA A 93 5.47 -5.87 -9.64
CA ALA A 93 5.37 -6.45 -8.31
C ALA A 93 6.57 -6.06 -7.44
N GLN A 94 7.79 -6.07 -8.00
CA GLN A 94 8.97 -5.61 -7.28
C GLN A 94 8.90 -4.12 -6.95
N ALA A 95 8.38 -3.27 -7.86
CA ALA A 95 8.17 -1.85 -7.60
C ALA A 95 7.20 -1.63 -6.43
N VAL A 96 6.06 -2.34 -6.42
CA VAL A 96 5.07 -2.31 -5.33
C VAL A 96 5.68 -2.71 -3.99
N LEU A 97 6.51 -3.76 -3.95
CA LEU A 97 7.20 -4.18 -2.73
C LEU A 97 8.14 -3.09 -2.20
N ASN A 98 8.87 -2.44 -3.10
CA ASN A 98 9.81 -1.38 -2.75
C ASN A 98 9.09 -0.13 -2.22
N SER A 99 8.01 0.31 -2.89
CA SER A 99 7.23 1.47 -2.45
C SER A 99 6.45 1.19 -1.18
N PHE A 100 5.94 -0.04 -0.98
CA PHE A 100 5.35 -0.48 0.28
C PHE A 100 6.35 -0.37 1.43
N GLY A 101 7.57 -0.90 1.26
CA GLY A 101 8.62 -0.82 2.29
C GLY A 101 8.94 0.63 2.66
N ARG A 102 9.08 1.52 1.67
CA ARG A 102 9.30 2.96 1.91
C ARG A 102 8.12 3.60 2.65
N SER A 103 6.89 3.29 2.26
CA SER A 103 5.69 3.81 2.92
C SER A 103 5.57 3.34 4.36
N SER A 104 5.89 2.07 4.64
CA SER A 104 5.86 1.51 5.99
C SER A 104 6.88 2.22 6.89
N ILE A 105 8.11 2.40 6.41
CA ILE A 105 9.17 3.07 7.18
C ILE A 105 8.82 4.54 7.43
N ALA A 106 8.32 5.25 6.42
CA ALA A 106 7.91 6.65 6.58
C ALA A 106 6.80 6.81 7.63
N GLU A 107 5.83 5.89 7.63
CA GLU A 107 4.75 5.86 8.61
C GLU A 107 5.27 5.54 10.03
N ASP A 108 6.20 4.58 10.16
CA ASP A 108 6.82 4.26 11.44
C ASP A 108 7.62 5.44 12.01
N LEU A 109 8.40 6.14 11.17
CA LEU A 109 9.14 7.34 11.57
C LEU A 109 8.20 8.47 12.01
N ARG A 110 7.10 8.68 11.29
CA ARG A 110 6.06 9.66 11.64
C ARG A 110 5.46 9.34 13.00
N ARG A 111 5.14 8.06 13.26
CA ARG A 111 4.58 7.60 14.53
C ARG A 111 5.55 7.82 15.70
N GLN A 112 6.80 7.43 15.54
CA GLN A 112 7.84 7.60 16.56
C GLN A 112 8.08 9.08 16.89
N ALA A 113 8.09 9.96 15.88
CA ALA A 113 8.21 11.40 16.10
C ALA A 113 7.01 11.97 16.87
N GLY A 114 5.79 11.51 16.57
CA GLY A 114 4.58 11.89 17.29
C GLY A 114 4.56 11.39 18.74
N GLU A 115 5.03 10.19 19.01
CA GLU A 115 5.20 9.64 20.37
C GLU A 115 6.22 10.43 21.18
N LYS A 116 7.37 10.75 20.58
CA LYS A 116 8.41 11.57 21.21
C LYS A 116 7.90 12.98 21.54
N HIS A 117 7.20 13.63 20.61
CA HIS A 117 6.63 14.95 20.89
C HIS A 117 5.56 14.90 22.00
N ARG A 118 4.73 13.86 22.03
CA ARG A 118 3.73 13.68 23.09
C ARG A 118 4.39 13.44 24.45
N SER A 119 5.44 12.62 24.53
CA SER A 119 6.15 12.37 25.77
C SER A 119 6.88 13.63 26.27
N GLU A 120 7.54 14.38 25.39
CA GLU A 120 8.17 15.67 25.73
C GLU A 120 7.14 16.68 26.26
N GLN A 121 5.96 16.77 25.64
CA GLN A 121 4.90 17.65 26.11
C GLN A 121 4.33 17.20 27.47
N ALA A 122 4.15 15.90 27.69
CA ALA A 122 3.70 15.36 28.96
C ALA A 122 4.69 15.71 30.09
N THR A 123 5.99 15.46 29.87
CA THR A 123 7.04 15.81 30.84
C THR A 123 7.06 17.31 31.14
N ARG A 124 6.95 18.16 30.11
CA ARG A 124 6.88 19.62 30.30
C ARG A 124 5.67 20.06 31.12
N ARG A 125 4.50 19.45 30.91
CA ARG A 125 3.30 19.72 31.71
C ARG A 125 3.50 19.33 33.16
N THR A 126 4.05 18.15 33.43
CA THR A 126 4.33 17.70 34.81
C THR A 126 5.30 18.64 35.53
N ILE A 127 6.37 19.08 34.86
CA ILE A 127 7.33 20.02 35.45
C ILE A 127 6.66 21.37 35.74
N ALA A 128 5.83 21.87 34.82
CA ALA A 128 5.09 23.13 35.00
C ALA A 128 4.11 23.05 36.17
N ASP A 129 3.37 21.94 36.30
CA ASP A 129 2.46 21.71 37.42
C ASP A 129 3.20 21.63 38.76
N GLN A 130 4.35 20.95 38.79
CA GLN A 130 5.20 20.87 39.99
C GLN A 130 5.77 22.25 40.39
N THR A 131 6.19 23.07 39.42
CA THR A 131 6.68 24.43 39.71
C THR A 131 5.58 25.36 40.17
N LEU A 132 4.36 25.23 39.63
CA LEU A 132 3.21 26.00 40.11
C LEU A 132 2.85 25.63 41.57
N MET A 133 2.91 24.35 41.91
CA MET A 133 2.70 23.85 43.29
C MET A 133 3.73 24.42 44.27
N THR A 134 5.02 24.44 43.92
CA THR A 134 6.07 24.95 44.83
C THR A 134 6.00 26.46 45.03
N LEU A 135 5.66 27.23 43.99
CA LEU A 135 5.45 28.67 44.08
C LEU A 135 4.22 29.03 44.92
N THR A 136 3.15 28.23 44.82
CA THR A 136 1.93 28.44 45.59
C THR A 136 2.13 28.09 47.07
N ALA A 137 2.85 26.99 47.35
CA ALA A 137 3.20 26.59 48.72
C ALA A 137 4.14 27.60 49.42
N GLY A 138 5.01 28.28 48.67
CA GLY A 138 5.87 29.34 49.19
C GLY A 138 5.15 30.66 49.53
N ARG A 139 3.93 30.87 49.01
CA ARG A 139 3.16 32.11 49.19
C ARG A 139 2.40 32.15 50.52
N THR A 140 2.15 31.00 51.14
CA THR A 140 1.52 30.87 52.46
C THR A 140 2.57 30.81 53.57
N ARG A 141 3.33 31.90 53.77
CA ARG A 141 4.01 32.16 55.05
C ARG A 141 3.22 33.26 55.78
N PRO A 142 2.37 32.93 56.78
CA PRO A 142 1.74 33.96 57.61
C PRO A 142 2.83 34.65 58.43
N GLY A 143 2.75 35.98 58.48
CA GLY A 143 3.78 36.88 59.00
C GLY A 143 4.28 36.50 60.39
N ILE A 144 5.61 36.45 60.51
CA ILE A 144 6.33 36.42 61.78
C ILE A 144 5.99 37.71 62.53
N ARG A 145 5.17 37.61 63.57
CA ARG A 145 4.92 38.70 64.52
C ARG A 145 6.06 38.67 65.55
N ILE A 146 7.07 39.50 65.34
CA ILE A 146 8.15 39.72 66.32
C ILE A 146 7.56 40.63 67.40
N GLY A 147 7.17 40.03 68.53
CA GLY A 147 6.68 40.74 69.72
C GLY A 147 7.64 40.51 70.88
N THR A 148 8.52 41.47 71.10
CA THR A 148 9.41 41.62 72.25
C THR A 148 8.66 42.22 73.45
N GLY A 149 9.02 41.78 74.66
CA GLY A 149 8.57 42.32 75.95
C GLY A 149 7.43 41.49 76.57
N GLY A 150 7.46 41.02 77.81
CA GLY A 150 8.29 41.33 78.96
C GLY A 150 7.40 41.23 80.21
N ASN A 151 7.80 40.37 81.14
CA ASN A 151 7.60 40.49 82.60
C ASN A 151 6.19 40.40 83.24
N SER A 152 6.16 39.56 84.29
CA SER A 152 5.51 39.72 85.62
C SER A 152 4.21 38.99 85.98
N ALA A 153 4.32 38.34 87.16
CA ALA A 153 3.30 37.99 88.16
C ALA A 153 2.32 36.88 87.78
N ARG A 154 2.00 35.89 88.62
CA ARG A 154 2.20 35.64 90.06
C ARG A 154 1.94 34.16 90.32
#